data_AF-A0AA43Y9U5-F1
#
_entry.id   AF-A0AA43Y9U5-F1
#
_cell.length_a   1.000
_cell.length_b   1.000
_cell.length_c   1.000
_cell.angle_alpha   90.00
_cell.angle_beta   90.00
_cell.angle_gamma   90.00
#
_symmetry.space_group_name_H-M   'P 1'
#
loop_
_entity.id
_entity.type
_entity.pdbx_description
1 polymer ?
#
loop_
_entity_poly.entity_id
_entity_poly.type
_entity_poly.pdbx_seq_one_letter_code
_entity_poly.pdbx_strand_id
1 'polypeptide(L)'
;MLKAYKTEIFPTEQQKQKISQSIGICRWLYNSYLAKNKELYRQFKDGLIDKKQSKMSANDFDKYINNEIKTLDEYEWINSCGSKARKKAICNAEAAYSRFFKGLSGFPKFNLTGVILPSS
;
A
#
# COMPACT_ATOMS: atom_id res chain seq x y z
N MET A 1 -21.18 -27.76 -13.98
CA MET A 1 -19.79 -28.29 -14.06
C MET A 1 -18.85 -27.11 -14.27
N LEU A 2 -18.02 -26.76 -13.28
CA LEU A 2 -17.03 -25.69 -13.43
C LEU A 2 -15.85 -26.23 -14.25
N LYS A 3 -15.72 -25.79 -15.50
CA LYS A 3 -14.55 -26.08 -16.34
C LYS A 3 -13.44 -25.11 -15.96
N ALA A 4 -12.40 -25.60 -15.27
CA ALA A 4 -11.20 -24.84 -15.03
C ALA A 4 -10.23 -25.04 -16.21
N TYR A 5 -10.00 -23.98 -16.99
CA TYR A 5 -8.98 -23.99 -18.03
C TYR A 5 -7.63 -23.62 -17.41
N LYS A 6 -6.65 -24.53 -17.52
CA LYS A 6 -5.28 -24.26 -17.07
C LYS A 6 -4.51 -23.65 -18.24
N THR A 7 -4.57 -22.33 -18.37
CA THR A 7 -3.81 -21.60 -19.37
C THR A 7 -2.46 -21.24 -18.78
N GLU A 8 -1.37 -21.85 -19.27
CA GLU A 8 -0.02 -21.41 -18.93
C GLU A 8 0.21 -20.05 -19.57
N ILE A 9 0.46 -19.03 -18.74
CA ILE A 9 0.75 -17.67 -19.20
C ILE A 9 2.26 -17.53 -19.19
N PHE A 10 2.88 -17.37 -20.36
CA PHE A 10 4.30 -17.03 -20.50
C PHE A 10 4.40 -15.52 -20.68
N PRO A 11 4.73 -14.75 -19.63
CA PRO A 11 4.74 -13.30 -19.73
C PRO A 11 5.94 -12.87 -20.58
N THR A 12 5.73 -11.89 -21.46
CA THR A 12 6.82 -11.22 -22.16
C THR A 12 7.69 -10.42 -21.19
N GLU A 13 8.92 -10.07 -21.57
CA GLU A 13 9.80 -9.28 -20.70
C GLU A 13 9.18 -7.95 -20.25
N GLN A 14 8.44 -7.28 -21.14
CA GLN A 14 7.69 -6.06 -20.80
C GLN A 14 6.58 -6.32 -19.77
N GLN A 15 5.90 -7.47 -19.86
CA GLN A 15 4.89 -7.86 -18.89
C GLN A 15 5.52 -8.18 -17.52
N LYS A 16 6.68 -8.87 -17.50
CA LYS A 16 7.44 -9.14 -16.27
C LYS A 16 7.88 -7.84 -15.58
N GLN A 17 8.35 -6.86 -16.34
CA GLN A 17 8.71 -5.53 -15.82
C GLN A 17 7.49 -4.82 -15.20
N LYS A 18 6.36 -4.76 -15.91
CA LYS A 18 5.12 -4.14 -15.40
C LYS A 18 4.60 -4.82 -14.13
N ILE A 19 4.68 -6.15 -14.06
CA ILE A 19 4.31 -6.92 -12.87
C ILE A 19 5.22 -6.55 -11.70
N SER A 20 6.54 -6.51 -11.92
CA SER A 20 7.53 -6.17 -10.89
C SER A 20 7.34 -4.74 -10.37
N GLN A 21 7.12 -3.77 -11.27
CA GLN A 21 6.78 -2.39 -10.93
C GLN A 21 5.50 -2.30 -10.10
N SER A 22 4.44 -2.98 -10.54
CA SER A 22 3.15 -3.00 -9.83
C SER A 22 3.28 -3.57 -8.42
N ILE A 23 4.07 -4.64 -8.26
CA ILE A 23 4.36 -5.22 -6.94
C ILE A 23 5.12 -4.21 -6.07
N GLY A 24 6.13 -3.54 -6.62
CA GLY A 24 6.88 -2.49 -5.92
C GLY A 24 5.98 -1.35 -5.43
N ILE A 25 5.08 -0.85 -6.29
CA ILE A 25 4.13 0.22 -5.97
C ILE A 25 3.15 -0.21 -4.88
N CYS A 26 2.53 -1.39 -5.02
CA CYS A 26 1.63 -1.91 -3.99
C CYS A 26 2.33 -2.07 -2.64
N ARG A 27 3.59 -2.50 -2.64
CA ARG A 27 4.40 -2.63 -1.42
C ARG A 27 4.70 -1.27 -0.79
N TRP A 28 5.11 -0.30 -1.61
CA TRP A 28 5.36 1.06 -1.13
C TRP A 28 4.08 1.65 -0.52
N LEU A 29 2.94 1.57 -1.19
CA LEU A 29 1.65 2.05 -0.67
C LEU A 29 1.26 1.40 0.65
N TYR A 30 1.43 0.09 0.77
CA TYR A 30 1.16 -0.65 2.00
C TYR A 30 2.06 -0.16 3.15
N ASN A 31 3.36 -0.04 2.90
CA ASN A 31 4.34 0.40 3.89
C ASN A 31 4.13 1.88 4.29
N SER A 32 3.86 2.76 3.33
CA SER A 32 3.56 4.17 3.56
C SER A 32 2.29 4.37 4.39
N TYR A 33 1.24 3.57 4.15
CA TYR A 33 0.02 3.58 4.98
C TYR A 33 0.33 3.23 6.44
N LEU A 34 1.11 2.17 6.67
CA LEU A 34 1.49 1.74 8.02
C LEU A 34 2.36 2.79 8.72
N ALA A 35 3.33 3.38 8.01
CA ALA A 35 4.19 4.42 8.54
C ALA A 35 3.39 5.66 8.97
N LYS A 36 2.49 6.14 8.09
CA LYS A 36 1.64 7.31 8.38
C LYS A 36 0.75 7.07 9.59
N ASN A 37 0.09 5.91 9.67
CA ASN A 37 -0.79 5.60 10.79
C ASN A 37 -0.03 5.36 12.10
N LYS A 38 1.19 4.80 12.04
CA LYS A 38 2.06 4.67 13.22
C LYS A 38 2.45 6.04 13.77
N GLU A 39 2.77 6.98 12.88
CA GLU A 39 3.09 8.36 13.25
C GLU A 39 1.89 9.08 13.87
N LEU A 40 0.70 9.00 13.26
CA LEU A 40 -0.52 9.56 13.83
C LEU A 40 -0.84 8.97 15.21
N TYR A 41 -0.68 7.66 15.36
CA TYR A 41 -0.89 7.00 16.65
C TYR A 41 0.11 7.49 17.71
N ARG A 42 1.38 7.68 17.34
CA ARG A 42 2.39 8.25 18.23
C ARG A 42 2.03 9.67 18.66
N GLN A 43 1.69 10.55 17.72
CA GLN A 43 1.28 11.93 18.02
C GLN A 43 0.08 11.98 18.96
N PHE A 44 -0.89 11.07 18.79
CA PHE A 44 -2.01 10.93 19.72
C PHE A 44 -1.55 10.51 21.12
N LYS A 45 -0.61 9.56 21.21
CA LYS A 45 -0.06 9.09 22.49
C LYS A 45 0.74 10.19 23.20
N ASP A 46 1.38 11.07 22.43
CA ASP A 46 2.12 12.23 22.93
C ASP A 46 1.19 13.44 23.24
N GLY A 47 -0.12 13.31 23.01
CA GLY A 47 -1.12 14.34 23.30
C GLY A 47 -1.15 15.50 22.29
N LEU A 48 -0.48 15.37 21.14
CA LEU A 48 -0.37 16.41 20.12
C LEU A 48 -1.62 16.52 19.25
N ILE A 49 -2.37 15.42 19.11
CA ILE A 49 -3.57 15.34 18.28
C ILE A 49 -4.70 14.60 18.98
N ASP A 50 -5.93 14.86 18.55
CA ASP A 50 -7.11 14.18 19.07
C ASP A 50 -7.17 12.71 18.67
N LYS A 51 -7.84 11.90 19.49
CA LYS A 51 -8.12 10.48 19.19
C LYS A 51 -8.76 10.27 17.82
N LYS A 52 -9.60 11.21 17.35
CA LYS A 52 -10.24 11.16 16.03
C LYS A 52 -9.23 11.24 14.87
N GLN A 53 -8.07 11.87 15.10
CA GLN A 53 -7.00 12.05 14.12
C GLN A 53 -5.90 10.98 14.24
N SER A 54 -5.94 10.15 15.29
CA SER A 54 -4.95 9.09 15.55
C SER A 54 -4.88 7.97 14.51
N LYS A 55 -5.85 7.92 13.58
CA LYS A 55 -5.92 6.94 12.50
C LYS A 55 -6.47 7.59 11.23
N MET A 56 -5.84 7.26 10.10
CA MET A 56 -6.30 7.60 8.76
C MET A 56 -6.93 6.37 8.09
N SER A 57 -8.11 6.54 7.50
CA SER A 57 -8.78 5.46 6.77
C SER A 57 -8.07 5.17 5.44
N ALA A 58 -8.31 3.98 4.87
CA ALA A 58 -7.81 3.65 3.54
C ALA A 58 -8.26 4.66 2.46
N ASN A 59 -9.49 5.18 2.57
CA ASN A 59 -10.04 6.14 1.62
C ASN A 59 -9.38 7.51 1.75
N ASP A 60 -9.13 7.98 2.98
CA ASP A 60 -8.47 9.27 3.20
C ASP A 60 -7.01 9.20 2.79
N PHE A 61 -6.35 8.07 3.03
CA PHE A 61 -4.99 7.83 2.55
C PHE A 61 -4.92 7.79 1.01
N ASP A 62 -5.88 7.18 0.33
CA ASP A 62 -5.91 7.18 -1.14
C ASP A 62 -6.09 8.61 -1.70
N LYS A 63 -6.91 9.45 -1.05
CA LYS A 63 -7.02 10.88 -1.39
C LYS A 63 -5.72 11.64 -1.16
N TYR A 64 -5.07 11.42 -0.01
CA TYR A 64 -3.76 11.98 0.31
C TYR A 64 -2.73 11.63 -0.77
N ILE A 65 -2.64 10.34 -1.17
CA ILE A 65 -1.75 9.92 -2.25
C ILE A 65 -2.09 10.64 -3.56
N ASN A 66 -3.37 10.73 -3.94
CA ASN A 66 -3.75 11.31 -5.22
C ASN A 66 -3.57 12.83 -5.28
N ASN A 67 -3.76 13.54 -4.18
CA ASN A 67 -3.77 15.01 -4.16
C ASN A 67 -2.44 15.63 -3.71
N GLU A 68 -1.68 14.94 -2.85
CA GLU A 68 -0.48 15.51 -2.24
C GLU A 68 0.81 14.84 -2.69
N ILE A 69 0.78 13.52 -2.93
CA ILE A 69 1.98 12.77 -3.30
C ILE A 69 2.16 12.75 -4.82
N LYS A 70 1.10 12.39 -5.57
CA LYS A 70 1.18 12.27 -7.02
C LYS A 70 1.34 13.59 -7.78
N THR A 71 1.14 14.71 -7.11
CA THR A 71 1.38 16.04 -7.67
C THR A 71 2.87 16.39 -7.72
N LEU A 72 3.72 15.61 -7.04
CA LEU A 72 5.17 15.74 -7.11
C LEU A 72 5.71 14.82 -8.21
N ASP A 73 6.53 15.37 -9.10
CA ASP A 73 7.11 14.64 -10.24
C ASP A 73 7.88 13.37 -9.80
N GLU A 74 8.46 13.39 -8.60
CA GLU A 74 9.19 12.25 -8.02
C GLU A 74 8.32 11.01 -7.73
N TYR A 75 6.98 11.13 -7.75
CA TYR A 75 6.04 10.03 -7.50
C TYR A 75 5.19 9.63 -8.71
N GLU A 76 5.51 10.12 -9.91
CA GLU A 76 4.75 9.81 -11.12
C GLU A 76 4.68 8.29 -11.39
N TRP A 77 5.71 7.55 -11.00
CA TRP A 77 5.80 6.09 -11.12
C TRP A 77 4.64 5.34 -10.42
N ILE A 78 3.97 5.92 -9.42
CA ILE A 78 2.77 5.33 -8.78
C ILE A 78 1.62 5.14 -9.79
N ASN A 79 1.56 5.96 -10.83
CA ASN A 79 0.52 5.88 -11.87
C ASN A 79 0.69 4.66 -12.79
N SER A 80 1.88 4.08 -12.87
CA SER A 80 2.15 2.89 -13.68
C SER A 80 1.43 1.62 -13.18
N CYS A 81 0.97 1.60 -11.93
CA CYS A 81 0.16 0.50 -11.39
C CYS A 81 -1.35 0.75 -11.58
N GLY A 82 -2.12 -0.29 -11.87
CA GLY A 82 -3.57 -0.19 -11.98
C GLY A 82 -4.25 0.29 -10.68
N SER A 83 -5.24 1.17 -10.80
CA SER A 83 -5.97 1.75 -9.66
C SER A 83 -6.55 0.72 -8.70
N LYS A 84 -7.06 -0.41 -9.22
CA LYS A 84 -7.59 -1.52 -8.42
C LYS A 84 -6.54 -2.16 -7.53
N ALA A 85 -5.33 -2.40 -8.05
CA ALA A 85 -4.24 -3.02 -7.30
C ALA A 85 -3.75 -2.10 -6.17
N ARG A 86 -3.57 -0.81 -6.46
CA ARG A 86 -3.21 0.22 -5.46
C ARG A 86 -4.23 0.28 -4.32
N LYS A 87 -5.52 0.43 -4.66
CA LYS A 87 -6.60 0.50 -3.66
C LYS A 87 -6.63 -0.77 -2.81
N LYS A 88 -6.47 -1.94 -3.43
CA LYS A 88 -6.42 -3.21 -2.71
C LYS A 88 -5.23 -3.28 -1.75
N ALA A 89 -4.06 -2.79 -2.14
CA ALA A 89 -2.88 -2.76 -1.28
C ALA A 89 -3.12 -1.89 -0.02
N ILE A 90 -3.71 -0.70 -0.20
CA ILE A 90 -4.06 0.21 0.91
C ILE A 90 -5.11 -0.43 1.83
N CYS A 91 -6.19 -1.00 1.28
CA CYS A 91 -7.21 -1.68 2.09
C CYS A 91 -6.64 -2.88 2.86
N ASN A 92 -5.71 -3.63 2.26
CA ASN A 92 -5.04 -4.73 2.97
C ASN A 92 -4.18 -4.20 4.13
N ALA A 93 -3.52 -3.06 3.97
CA ALA A 93 -2.77 -2.40 5.04
C ALA A 93 -3.66 -1.95 6.19
N GLU A 94 -4.82 -1.34 5.89
CA GLU A 94 -5.81 -0.95 6.89
C GLU A 94 -6.37 -2.17 7.64
N ALA A 95 -6.64 -3.28 6.94
CA ALA A 95 -7.11 -4.51 7.55
C ALA A 95 -6.06 -5.09 8.51
N ALA A 96 -4.78 -5.15 8.10
CA ALA A 96 -3.68 -5.61 8.95
C ALA A 96 -3.52 -4.70 10.18
N TYR A 97 -3.53 -3.39 9.97
CA TYR A 97 -3.45 -2.40 11.05
C TYR A 97 -4.61 -2.56 12.03
N SER A 98 -5.83 -2.72 11.54
CA SER A 98 -7.01 -2.90 12.39
C SER A 98 -7.00 -4.22 13.17
N ARG A 99 -6.45 -5.30 12.61
CA ARG A 99 -6.29 -6.58 13.32
C ARG A 99 -5.33 -6.47 14.51
N PHE A 100 -4.28 -5.67 14.37
CA PHE A 100 -3.36 -5.38 15.48
C PHE A 100 -4.08 -4.72 16.67
N PHE A 101 -4.89 -3.68 16.44
CA PHE A 101 -5.64 -3.05 17.53
C PHE A 101 -6.71 -3.94 18.16
N LYS A 102 -7.20 -4.95 17.42
CA LYS A 102 -8.14 -5.95 17.95
C LYS A 102 -7.44 -7.07 18.73
N GLY A 103 -6.11 -7.05 18.85
CA GLY A 103 -5.35 -8.13 19.49
C GLY A 103 -5.35 -9.44 18.71
N LEU A 104 -5.81 -9.44 17.45
CA LEU A 104 -5.93 -10.62 16.60
C LEU A 104 -4.63 -10.95 15.84
N SER A 105 -3.65 -10.03 15.87
CA SER A 105 -2.33 -10.20 15.28
C SER A 105 -1.33 -9.28 15.96
N GLY A 106 -0.03 -9.57 15.82
CA GLY A 106 1.04 -8.61 16.15
C GLY A 106 1.02 -7.37 15.25
N PHE A 107 1.87 -6.39 15.56
CA PHE A 107 1.98 -5.15 14.77
C PHE A 107 2.34 -5.49 13.31
N PRO A 108 1.68 -4.87 12.30
CA PRO A 108 2.00 -5.16 10.91
C PRO A 108 3.46 -4.85 10.62
N LYS A 109 4.20 -5.86 10.15
CA LYS A 109 5.59 -5.67 9.75
C LYS A 109 5.63 -4.97 8.39
N PHE A 110 6.65 -4.13 8.19
CA PHE A 110 6.98 -3.65 6.86
C PHE A 110 7.21 -4.85 5.95
N ASN A 111 6.63 -4.80 4.75
CA ASN A 111 6.91 -5.82 3.74
C ASN A 111 8.31 -5.56 3.19
N LEU A 112 9.30 -6.29 3.69
CA LEU A 112 10.68 -6.31 3.24
C LEU A 112 10.92 -7.62 2.48
N THR A 113 10.83 -7.59 1.16
CA THR A 113 11.21 -8.73 0.31
C THR A 113 11.82 -8.18 -0.97
N GLY A 114 13.06 -8.60 -1.28
CA GLY A 114 13.96 -8.01 -2.25
C GLY A 114 13.40 -7.92 -3.67
N VAL A 115 12.80 -6.78 -4.00
CA VAL A 115 12.56 -6.37 -5.39
C VAL A 115 12.96 -4.91 -5.45
N ILE A 116 14.05 -4.66 -6.16
CA ILE A 116 14.62 -3.34 -6.43
C ILE A 116 13.53 -2.52 -7.11
N LEU A 117 13.12 -1.41 -6.49
CA LEU A 117 12.33 -0.40 -7.20
C LEU A 117 13.18 0.03 -8.40
N PRO A 118 12.65 0.06 -9.63
CA PRO A 118 13.42 0.60 -10.74
C PRO A 118 13.75 2.04 -10.40
N SER A 119 15.03 2.27 -10.09
CA SER A 119 15.62 3.59 -10.02
C SER A 119 15.50 4.23 -11.40
N SER A 120 14.95 5.44 -11.40
CA SER A 120 14.91 6.35 -12.55
C SER A 120 16.28 6.52 -13.20
#